data_AF-A0A2T0MSG7-F1
#
_entry.id   AF-A0A2T0MSG7-F1
#
_cell.length_a   1.000
_cell.length_b   1.000
_cell.length_c   1.000
_cell.angle_alpha   90.00
_cell.angle_beta   90.00
_cell.angle_gamma   90.00
#
_symmetry.space_group_name_H-M   'P 1'
#
loop_
_entity.id
_entity.type
_entity.pdbx_description
1 polymer ?
#
loop_
_entity_poly.entity_id
_entity_poly.type
_entity_poly.pdbx_seq_one_letter_code
_entity_poly.pdbx_strand_id
1 'polypeptide(L)'
;MTDKLLPSAGATEDAPCPQTILTSNHPHTLTATDPTTGDSTTLTPARLYLYRHTRQTTSDEEPPPFAGLAALDADDLILLDLPGEWHIEQLKEFARRAEIPLQDARNHTSRETRIALAARAPGWRRMHGLPSPAPTPRWRKPVAICAGIAGAALMIYLAMSGLWLAWRGLSTFGRIILDLVDGKWLLVAFSPVLLLLRPLRAKFHRYQVKRGLALGPYTGLHLILGAANKLQVRTGNAVIAEFRLGELHGQAFSLLLYRHENLTGLLIRDRYDRPLHHLPGPWSPHHVEHFARRHDLALAIHQIDRDEYTTLTKRTREATP
;
A
#
# COMPACT_ATOMS: atom_id res chain seq x y z
N MET A 1 -18.48 -33.97 -1.69
CA MET A 1 -17.95 -33.05 -2.72
C MET A 1 -17.29 -31.90 -1.98
N THR A 2 -16.02 -31.60 -2.27
CA THR A 2 -15.34 -30.45 -1.66
C THR A 2 -15.81 -29.21 -2.38
N ASP A 3 -16.67 -28.43 -1.74
CA ASP A 3 -17.20 -27.22 -2.34
C ASP A 3 -16.11 -26.16 -2.39
N LYS A 4 -15.81 -25.75 -3.62
CA LYS A 4 -14.87 -24.69 -3.92
C LYS A 4 -15.66 -23.40 -4.05
N LEU A 5 -15.31 -22.42 -3.24
CA LEU A 5 -15.83 -21.06 -3.37
C LEU A 5 -14.74 -20.17 -3.98
N LEU A 6 -15.13 -19.37 -4.95
CA LEU A 6 -14.28 -18.42 -5.68
C LEU A 6 -14.84 -17.00 -5.49
N PRO A 7 -13.98 -15.97 -5.52
CA PRO A 7 -14.44 -14.59 -5.59
C PRO A 7 -15.17 -14.34 -6.92
N SER A 8 -16.16 -13.45 -6.90
CA SER A 8 -16.97 -13.07 -8.05
C SER A 8 -16.35 -11.92 -8.85
N ALA A 9 -15.61 -11.03 -8.21
CA ALA A 9 -14.96 -9.89 -8.86
C ALA A 9 -13.69 -9.43 -8.12
N GLY A 10 -12.99 -8.45 -8.70
CA GLY A 10 -11.84 -7.79 -8.09
C GLY A 10 -12.17 -7.11 -6.76
N ALA A 11 -11.13 -6.77 -5.99
CA ALA A 11 -11.32 -6.05 -4.72
C ALA A 11 -11.83 -4.61 -4.92
N THR A 12 -11.67 -4.05 -6.12
CA THR A 12 -12.23 -2.79 -6.60
C THR A 12 -12.75 -3.01 -8.01
N GLU A 13 -13.59 -2.10 -8.53
CA GLU A 13 -14.21 -2.21 -9.87
C GLU A 13 -13.20 -2.46 -11.01
N ASP A 14 -12.05 -1.78 -10.98
CA ASP A 14 -10.99 -1.93 -11.99
C ASP A 14 -9.96 -3.03 -11.69
N ALA A 15 -10.07 -3.71 -10.55
CA ALA A 15 -9.06 -4.69 -10.14
C ALA A 15 -9.32 -6.05 -10.81
N PRO A 16 -8.25 -6.79 -11.17
CA PRO A 16 -8.40 -8.16 -11.63
C PRO A 16 -9.04 -9.03 -10.54
N CYS A 17 -9.89 -9.97 -10.96
CA CYS A 17 -10.50 -10.95 -10.06
C CYS A 17 -9.44 -11.91 -9.51
N PRO A 18 -9.30 -12.03 -8.18
CA PRO A 18 -8.43 -13.02 -7.55
C PRO A 18 -8.83 -14.45 -7.91
N GLN A 19 -7.88 -15.37 -7.91
CA GLN A 19 -8.11 -16.79 -8.15
C GLN A 19 -8.06 -17.62 -6.86
N THR A 20 -8.12 -16.97 -5.69
CA THR A 20 -8.10 -17.67 -4.39
C THR A 20 -9.28 -18.63 -4.27
N ILE A 21 -8.99 -19.88 -3.93
CA ILE A 21 -9.98 -20.94 -3.74
C ILE A 21 -10.19 -21.16 -2.25
N LEU A 22 -11.45 -21.06 -1.80
CA LEU A 22 -11.84 -21.48 -0.46
C LEU A 22 -12.45 -22.88 -0.48
N THR A 23 -12.01 -23.71 0.46
CA THR A 23 -12.57 -25.03 0.71
C THR A 23 -12.72 -25.25 2.22
N SER A 24 -13.65 -26.14 2.60
CA SER A 24 -13.77 -26.62 3.97
C SER A 24 -13.84 -28.15 3.94
N ASN A 25 -12.91 -28.80 4.64
CA ASN A 25 -12.82 -30.26 4.69
C ASN A 25 -13.50 -30.83 5.94
N HIS A 26 -13.56 -30.04 7.02
CA HIS A 26 -14.13 -30.39 8.32
C HIS A 26 -14.90 -29.20 8.93
N PRO A 27 -15.82 -29.44 9.89
CA PRO A 27 -16.45 -28.37 10.65
C PRO A 27 -15.41 -27.42 11.26
N HIS A 28 -15.73 -26.14 11.25
CA HIS A 28 -14.89 -25.03 11.70
C HIS A 28 -13.53 -24.89 11.01
N THR A 29 -13.28 -25.60 9.91
CA THR A 29 -12.02 -25.46 9.15
C THR A 29 -12.23 -24.65 7.88
N LEU A 30 -11.30 -23.73 7.63
CA LEU A 30 -11.21 -22.95 6.39
C LEU A 30 -9.84 -23.18 5.77
N THR A 31 -9.81 -23.66 4.53
CA THR A 31 -8.58 -23.73 3.74
C THR A 31 -8.68 -22.74 2.60
N ALA A 32 -7.74 -21.81 2.54
CA ALA A 32 -7.57 -20.89 1.42
C ALA A 32 -6.35 -21.31 0.62
N THR A 33 -6.51 -21.41 -0.70
CA THR A 33 -5.44 -21.80 -1.63
C THR A 33 -5.30 -20.76 -2.72
N ASP A 34 -4.09 -20.25 -2.91
CA ASP A 34 -3.71 -19.40 -4.03
C ASP A 34 -3.15 -20.29 -5.15
N PRO A 35 -3.90 -20.54 -6.24
CA PRO A 35 -3.43 -21.39 -7.32
C PRO A 35 -2.27 -20.77 -8.11
N THR A 36 -2.04 -19.46 -7.99
CA THR A 36 -0.98 -18.77 -8.71
C THR A 36 0.39 -18.97 -8.07
N THR A 37 0.45 -19.02 -6.73
CA THR A 37 1.69 -19.29 -6.00
C THR A 37 1.81 -20.75 -5.56
N GLY A 38 0.70 -21.47 -5.50
CA GLY A 38 0.62 -22.80 -4.89
C GLY A 38 0.53 -22.77 -3.36
N ASP A 39 0.49 -21.58 -2.76
CA ASP A 39 0.38 -21.45 -1.30
C ASP A 39 -1.01 -21.84 -0.82
N SER A 40 -1.06 -22.66 0.23
CA SER A 40 -2.29 -23.01 0.92
C SER A 40 -2.16 -22.74 2.41
N THR A 41 -3.25 -22.33 3.05
CA THR A 41 -3.29 -22.07 4.49
C THR A 41 -4.61 -22.58 5.03
N THR A 42 -4.53 -23.46 6.03
CA THR A 42 -5.69 -24.02 6.73
C THR A 42 -5.76 -23.44 8.13
N LEU A 43 -6.96 -23.00 8.52
CA LEU A 43 -7.24 -22.23 9.72
C LEU A 43 -8.53 -22.73 10.37
N THR A 44 -8.70 -22.43 11.66
CA THR A 44 -9.96 -22.62 12.39
C THR A 44 -10.49 -21.27 12.86
N PRO A 45 -11.11 -20.47 11.97
CA PRO A 45 -11.58 -19.14 12.34
C PRO A 45 -12.83 -19.23 13.22
N ALA A 46 -12.97 -18.28 14.14
CA ALA A 46 -14.18 -18.13 14.93
C ALA A 46 -15.33 -17.54 14.11
N ARG A 47 -15.03 -16.74 13.09
CA ARG A 47 -16.02 -16.19 12.15
C ARG A 47 -15.40 -15.73 10.83
N LEU A 48 -16.25 -15.60 9.82
CA LEU A 48 -15.97 -14.91 8.57
C LEU A 48 -16.55 -13.50 8.62
N TYR A 49 -15.80 -12.51 8.14
CA TYR A 49 -16.14 -11.10 8.12
C TYR A 49 -16.14 -10.60 6.68
N LEU A 50 -17.33 -10.49 6.09
CA LEU A 50 -17.50 -9.98 4.73
C LEU A 50 -17.57 -8.45 4.78
N TYR A 51 -16.65 -7.77 4.10
CA TYR A 51 -16.48 -6.34 4.28
C TYR A 51 -16.47 -5.56 2.97
N ARG A 52 -16.83 -4.28 3.09
CA ARG A 52 -16.68 -3.25 2.05
C ARG A 52 -16.31 -1.95 2.73
N HIS A 53 -15.31 -1.24 2.22
CA HIS A 53 -14.94 0.08 2.75
C HIS A 53 -14.35 0.97 1.69
N THR A 54 -14.58 2.26 1.80
CA THR A 54 -13.93 3.26 0.95
C THR A 54 -12.63 3.73 1.60
N ARG A 55 -11.58 3.86 0.80
CA ARG A 55 -10.32 4.43 1.29
C ARG A 55 -10.54 5.92 1.54
N GLN A 56 -10.19 6.39 2.73
CA GLN A 56 -10.30 7.82 3.01
C GLN A 56 -9.14 8.55 2.33
N THR A 57 -9.47 9.50 1.47
CA THR A 57 -8.54 10.45 0.85
C THR A 57 -9.05 11.86 1.16
N THR A 58 -8.15 12.81 1.36
CA THR A 58 -8.51 14.23 1.42
C THR A 58 -8.76 14.84 0.03
N SER A 59 -8.99 14.01 -0.99
CA SER A 59 -9.20 14.41 -2.38
C SER A 59 -10.69 14.44 -2.67
N ASP A 60 -11.14 15.35 -3.53
CA ASP A 60 -12.58 15.49 -3.87
C ASP A 60 -13.14 14.28 -4.66
N GLU A 61 -12.27 13.45 -5.23
CA GLU A 61 -12.66 12.17 -5.84
C GLU A 61 -12.76 11.07 -4.79
N GLU A 62 -13.97 10.56 -4.57
CA GLU A 62 -14.19 9.36 -3.77
C GLU A 62 -13.56 8.15 -4.50
N PRO A 63 -12.57 7.47 -3.89
CA PRO A 63 -11.99 6.29 -4.51
C PRO A 63 -13.01 5.15 -4.54
N PRO A 64 -12.87 4.19 -5.48
CA PRO A 64 -13.76 3.05 -5.54
C PRO A 64 -13.71 2.25 -4.22
N PRO A 65 -14.85 1.70 -3.78
CA PRO A 65 -14.91 0.92 -2.56
C PRO A 65 -14.08 -0.36 -2.71
N PHE A 66 -13.43 -0.74 -1.62
CA PHE A 66 -12.62 -1.94 -1.51
C PHE A 66 -13.40 -3.03 -0.77
N ALA A 67 -13.56 -4.19 -1.40
CA ALA A 67 -14.29 -5.33 -0.86
C ALA A 67 -13.38 -6.55 -0.63
N GLY A 68 -13.78 -7.38 0.33
CA GLY A 68 -13.04 -8.58 0.68
C GLY A 68 -13.75 -9.42 1.73
N LEU A 69 -13.11 -10.54 2.05
CA LEU A 69 -13.51 -11.46 3.10
C LEU A 69 -12.33 -11.66 4.05
N ALA A 70 -12.55 -11.51 5.34
CA ALA A 70 -11.56 -11.83 6.36
C ALA A 70 -12.01 -13.01 7.21
N ALA A 71 -11.06 -13.82 7.68
CA ALA A 71 -11.28 -14.84 8.69
C ALA A 71 -10.73 -14.30 10.01
N LEU A 72 -11.56 -14.28 11.06
CA LEU A 72 -11.22 -13.73 12.37
C LEU A 72 -11.07 -14.82 13.42
N ASP A 73 -10.22 -14.59 14.41
CA ASP A 73 -10.14 -15.40 15.62
C ASP A 73 -11.22 -15.02 16.65
N ALA A 74 -11.16 -15.64 17.83
CA ALA A 74 -12.14 -15.41 18.90
C ALA A 74 -12.13 -13.98 19.46
N ASP A 75 -11.02 -13.25 19.30
CA ASP A 75 -10.83 -11.89 19.83
C ASP A 75 -11.16 -10.79 18.81
N ASP A 76 -11.70 -11.17 17.65
CA ASP A 76 -11.95 -10.33 16.47
C ASP A 76 -10.68 -9.92 15.71
N LEU A 77 -9.57 -10.64 15.87
CA LEU A 77 -8.32 -10.36 15.17
C LEU A 77 -8.24 -11.15 13.85
N ILE A 78 -7.73 -10.51 12.80
CA ILE A 78 -7.63 -11.12 11.47
C ILE A 78 -6.55 -12.19 11.43
N LEU A 79 -6.95 -13.41 11.07
CA LEU A 79 -6.07 -14.52 10.74
C LEU A 79 -5.75 -14.54 9.23
N LEU A 80 -6.74 -14.22 8.41
CA LEU A 80 -6.62 -14.27 6.96
C LEU A 80 -7.43 -13.15 6.33
N ASP A 81 -6.84 -12.46 5.36
CA ASP A 81 -7.52 -11.46 4.54
C ASP A 81 -7.49 -11.87 3.06
N LEU A 82 -8.67 -11.90 2.45
CA LEU A 82 -8.94 -12.32 1.08
C LEU A 82 -9.62 -11.17 0.34
N PRO A 83 -8.85 -10.25 -0.27
CA PRO A 83 -9.39 -9.22 -1.14
C PRO A 83 -10.23 -9.82 -2.27
N GLY A 84 -11.26 -9.12 -2.71
CA GLY A 84 -12.15 -9.57 -3.79
C GLY A 84 -13.62 -9.53 -3.37
N GLU A 85 -14.50 -9.36 -4.34
CA GLU A 85 -15.93 -9.51 -4.08
C GLU A 85 -16.31 -11.00 -4.02
N TRP A 86 -17.27 -11.32 -3.16
CA TRP A 86 -17.74 -12.70 -2.95
C TRP A 86 -19.25 -12.77 -3.13
N HIS A 87 -19.74 -13.81 -3.82
CA HIS A 87 -21.17 -14.01 -4.01
C HIS A 87 -21.82 -14.40 -2.68
N ILE A 88 -22.65 -13.51 -2.12
CA ILE A 88 -23.10 -13.65 -0.74
C ILE A 88 -23.90 -14.93 -0.46
N GLU A 89 -24.78 -15.33 -1.37
CA GLU A 89 -25.59 -16.55 -1.13
C GLU A 89 -24.74 -17.82 -1.16
N GLN A 90 -23.68 -17.85 -1.98
CA GLN A 90 -22.74 -18.98 -2.01
C GLN A 90 -21.85 -18.96 -0.76
N LEU A 91 -21.44 -17.77 -0.30
CA LEU A 91 -20.67 -17.60 0.92
C LEU A 91 -21.47 -17.98 2.17
N LYS A 92 -22.76 -17.62 2.25
CA LYS A 92 -23.67 -18.04 3.33
C LYS A 92 -23.79 -19.55 3.38
N GLU A 93 -24.02 -20.19 2.23
CA GLU A 93 -24.16 -21.64 2.15
C GLU A 93 -22.83 -22.37 2.45
N PHE A 94 -21.70 -21.80 2.02
CA PHE A 94 -20.37 -22.28 2.40
C PHE A 94 -20.16 -22.18 3.92
N ALA A 95 -20.40 -21.01 4.50
CA ALA A 95 -20.22 -20.74 5.93
C ALA A 95 -21.10 -21.63 6.81
N ARG A 96 -22.37 -21.82 6.42
CA ARG A 96 -23.34 -22.71 7.09
C ARG A 96 -22.84 -24.15 7.14
N ARG A 97 -22.30 -24.66 6.04
CA ARG A 97 -21.80 -26.05 5.97
C ARG A 97 -20.46 -26.25 6.65
N ALA A 98 -19.61 -25.23 6.61
CA ALA A 98 -18.37 -25.21 7.36
C ALA A 98 -18.60 -24.98 8.86
N GLU A 99 -19.83 -24.70 9.31
CA GLU A 99 -20.17 -24.32 10.69
C GLU A 99 -19.36 -23.10 11.18
N ILE A 100 -19.05 -22.17 10.27
CA ILE A 100 -18.35 -20.93 10.61
C ILE A 100 -19.37 -19.78 10.53
N PRO A 101 -19.61 -19.03 11.61
CA PRO A 101 -20.46 -17.85 11.57
C PRO A 101 -20.01 -16.85 10.50
N LEU A 102 -20.96 -16.32 9.72
CA LEU A 102 -20.71 -15.26 8.75
C LEU A 102 -21.29 -13.94 9.26
N GLN A 103 -20.43 -12.94 9.41
CA GLN A 103 -20.80 -11.56 9.70
C GLN A 103 -20.78 -10.75 8.40
N ASP A 104 -21.96 -10.29 7.95
CA ASP A 104 -22.07 -9.35 6.84
C ASP A 104 -21.87 -7.91 7.33
N ALA A 105 -20.65 -7.42 7.17
CA ALA A 105 -20.21 -6.09 7.60
C ALA A 105 -20.12 -5.09 6.44
N ARG A 106 -20.74 -5.38 5.29
CA ARG A 106 -20.71 -4.46 4.13
C ARG A 106 -21.42 -3.13 4.39
N ASN A 107 -22.32 -3.09 5.37
CA ASN A 107 -23.02 -1.88 5.81
C ASN A 107 -22.33 -1.16 6.98
N HIS A 108 -21.22 -1.70 7.51
CA HIS A 108 -20.44 -1.00 8.52
C HIS A 108 -19.86 0.27 7.94
N THR A 109 -19.60 1.26 8.80
CA THR A 109 -18.90 2.46 8.35
C THR A 109 -17.50 2.09 7.87
N SER A 110 -16.98 2.82 6.87
CA SER A 110 -15.63 2.57 6.37
C SER A 110 -14.58 2.64 7.49
N ARG A 111 -14.82 3.47 8.51
CA ARG A 111 -14.00 3.59 9.71
C ARG A 111 -13.98 2.31 10.55
N GLU A 112 -15.13 1.75 10.87
CA GLU A 112 -15.23 0.49 11.65
C GLU A 112 -14.53 -0.65 10.91
N THR A 113 -14.75 -0.78 9.61
CA THR A 113 -14.09 -1.80 8.78
C THR A 113 -12.57 -1.60 8.78
N ARG A 114 -12.04 -0.38 8.66
CA ARG A 114 -10.59 -0.15 8.70
C ARG A 114 -9.97 -0.52 10.05
N ILE A 115 -10.65 -0.23 11.16
CA ILE A 115 -10.21 -0.62 12.50
C ILE A 115 -10.15 -2.14 12.62
N ALA A 116 -11.22 -2.83 12.21
CA ALA A 116 -11.25 -4.29 12.18
C ALA A 116 -10.13 -4.87 11.28
N LEU A 117 -9.90 -4.28 10.10
CA LEU A 117 -8.87 -4.69 9.16
C LEU A 117 -7.43 -4.47 9.66
N ALA A 118 -7.23 -3.51 10.56
CA ALA A 118 -5.93 -3.22 11.14
C ALA A 118 -5.60 -4.13 12.34
N ALA A 119 -6.63 -4.68 13.00
CA ALA A 119 -6.51 -5.61 14.11
C ALA A 119 -6.15 -7.02 13.60
N ARG A 120 -4.86 -7.34 13.62
CA ARG A 120 -4.30 -8.58 13.07
C ARG A 120 -3.90 -9.56 14.17
N ALA A 121 -4.18 -10.83 13.97
CA ALA A 121 -3.72 -11.90 14.85
C ALA A 121 -2.24 -12.25 14.56
N PRO A 122 -1.49 -12.78 15.53
CA PRO A 122 -0.17 -13.32 15.24
C PRO A 122 -0.21 -14.39 14.15
N GLY A 123 0.71 -14.28 13.19
CA GLY A 123 0.75 -15.20 12.04
C GLY A 123 -0.31 -14.94 10.97
N TRP A 124 -1.05 -13.82 11.04
CA TRP A 124 -2.00 -13.45 10.00
C TRP A 124 -1.36 -13.40 8.61
N ARG A 125 -2.19 -13.61 7.58
CA ARG A 125 -1.75 -13.53 6.18
C ARG A 125 -2.78 -12.81 5.32
N ARG A 126 -2.31 -12.20 4.24
CA ARG A 126 -3.17 -11.75 3.14
C ARG A 126 -2.86 -12.60 1.92
N MET A 127 -3.87 -13.24 1.33
CA MET A 127 -3.73 -13.97 0.07
C MET A 127 -4.36 -13.15 -1.04
N HIS A 128 -3.57 -12.81 -2.04
CA HIS A 128 -4.02 -11.95 -3.12
C HIS A 128 -4.67 -12.71 -4.26
N GLY A 129 -4.30 -13.99 -4.52
CA GLY A 129 -4.85 -14.76 -5.64
C GLY A 129 -4.55 -14.17 -7.01
N LEU A 130 -3.58 -13.27 -7.09
CA LEU A 130 -3.23 -12.56 -8.31
C LEU A 130 -1.82 -12.98 -8.72
N PRO A 131 -1.58 -13.24 -10.02
CA PRO A 131 -0.26 -13.55 -10.50
C PRO A 131 0.67 -12.41 -10.11
N SER A 132 1.77 -12.76 -9.43
CA SER A 132 2.80 -11.78 -9.09
C SER A 132 3.17 -11.02 -10.36
N PRO A 133 3.18 -9.67 -10.35
CA PRO A 133 3.60 -8.92 -11.52
C PRO A 133 4.99 -9.41 -11.90
N ALA A 134 5.11 -10.01 -13.09
CA ALA A 134 6.35 -10.60 -13.52
C ALA A 134 7.49 -9.58 -13.30
N PRO A 135 8.64 -9.99 -12.74
CA PRO A 135 9.81 -9.13 -12.60
C PRO A 135 10.46 -8.92 -13.97
N THR A 136 9.67 -8.48 -14.95
CA THR A 136 10.21 -7.87 -16.14
C THR A 136 10.84 -6.57 -15.66
N PRO A 137 12.16 -6.38 -15.84
CA PRO A 137 12.75 -5.08 -15.62
C PRO A 137 12.12 -4.16 -16.67
N ARG A 138 11.03 -3.47 -16.27
CA ARG A 138 10.29 -2.48 -17.07
C ARG A 138 11.20 -1.38 -17.63
N TRP A 139 12.45 -1.34 -17.18
CA TRP A 139 13.55 -0.50 -17.59
C TRP A 139 14.27 -0.98 -18.86
N ARG A 140 14.30 -2.27 -19.20
CA ARG A 140 15.06 -2.77 -20.37
C ARG A 140 14.54 -2.22 -21.69
N LYS A 141 13.21 -2.19 -21.88
CA LYS A 141 12.60 -1.67 -23.12
C LYS A 141 12.90 -0.17 -23.33
N PRO A 142 12.62 0.74 -22.38
CA PRO A 142 12.92 2.15 -22.57
C PRO A 142 14.43 2.43 -22.61
N VAL A 143 15.26 1.74 -21.82
CA VAL A 143 16.73 1.90 -21.88
C VAL A 143 17.27 1.44 -23.23
N ALA A 144 16.79 0.33 -23.79
CA ALA A 144 17.16 -0.13 -25.12
C ALA A 144 16.74 0.86 -26.22
N ILE A 145 15.55 1.45 -26.12
CA ILE A 145 15.08 2.50 -27.04
C ILE A 145 15.99 3.74 -26.94
N CYS A 146 16.34 4.19 -25.73
CA CYS A 146 17.23 5.33 -25.53
C CYS A 146 18.64 5.07 -26.05
N ALA A 147 19.19 3.88 -25.81
CA ALA A 147 20.49 3.46 -26.34
C ALA A 147 20.46 3.38 -27.87
N GLY A 148 19.35 2.92 -28.47
CA GLY A 148 19.14 2.92 -29.91
C GLY A 148 19.09 4.33 -30.51
N ILE A 149 18.39 5.26 -29.86
CA ILE A 149 18.32 6.67 -30.29
C ILE A 149 19.68 7.36 -30.16
N ALA A 150 20.37 7.20 -29.02
CA ALA A 150 21.69 7.78 -28.81
C ALA A 150 22.73 7.18 -29.78
N GLY A 151 22.66 5.87 -30.03
CA GLY A 151 23.48 5.20 -31.04
C GLY A 151 23.20 5.70 -32.45
N ALA A 152 21.93 5.88 -32.83
CA ALA A 152 21.56 6.45 -34.13
C ALA A 152 22.02 7.90 -34.27
N ALA A 153 21.85 8.73 -33.24
CA ALA A 153 22.33 10.11 -33.22
C ALA A 153 23.86 10.19 -33.33
N LEU A 154 24.57 9.29 -32.64
CA LEU A 154 26.04 9.17 -32.75
C LEU A 154 26.46 8.71 -34.14
N MET A 155 25.76 7.73 -34.74
CA MET A 155 26.03 7.27 -36.11
C MET A 155 25.74 8.36 -37.15
N ILE A 156 24.67 9.14 -36.98
CA ILE A 156 24.37 10.31 -37.83
C ILE A 156 25.45 11.38 -37.64
N TYR A 157 25.86 11.66 -36.40
CA TYR A 157 26.92 12.61 -36.12
C TYR A 157 28.25 12.17 -36.75
N LEU A 158 28.63 10.88 -36.64
CA LEU A 158 29.82 10.32 -37.27
C LEU A 158 29.71 10.30 -38.79
N ALA A 159 28.54 10.01 -39.34
CA ALA A 159 28.29 10.08 -40.78
C ALA A 159 28.37 11.53 -41.29
N MET A 160 27.81 12.50 -40.57
CA MET A 160 27.91 13.94 -40.85
C MET A 160 29.34 14.48 -40.68
N SER A 161 30.08 13.96 -39.70
CA SER A 161 31.48 14.33 -39.44
C SER A 161 32.42 13.69 -40.46
N GLY A 162 32.13 12.46 -40.92
CA GLY A 162 32.76 11.84 -42.09
C GLY A 162 32.41 12.54 -43.40
N LEU A 163 31.21 13.15 -43.47
CA LEU A 163 30.77 14.06 -44.52
C LEU A 163 31.33 15.49 -44.38
N TRP A 164 32.22 15.79 -43.44
CA TRP A 164 32.88 17.11 -43.36
C TRP A 164 33.79 17.38 -44.58
N LEU A 165 34.27 16.33 -45.25
CA LEU A 165 34.95 16.42 -46.55
C LEU A 165 34.00 16.67 -47.73
N ALA A 166 32.70 16.35 -47.61
CA ALA A 166 31.72 16.53 -48.67
C ALA A 166 30.80 17.75 -48.47
N TRP A 167 30.71 18.31 -47.25
CA TRP A 167 29.76 19.34 -46.85
C TRP A 167 30.36 20.76 -46.76
N ARG A 168 31.19 21.14 -47.74
CA ARG A 168 31.32 22.57 -48.10
C ARG A 168 30.13 23.05 -48.95
N GLY A 169 29.19 22.16 -49.32
CA GLY A 169 28.19 22.41 -50.36
C GLY A 169 26.73 22.62 -49.93
N LEU A 170 26.33 22.46 -48.67
CA LEU A 170 24.89 22.48 -48.33
C LEU A 170 24.56 23.45 -47.17
N SER A 171 24.83 24.74 -47.39
CA SER A 171 24.37 25.84 -46.52
C SER A 171 22.86 26.12 -46.60
N THR A 172 22.09 25.24 -47.24
CA THR A 172 20.65 25.44 -47.52
C THR A 172 19.71 24.63 -46.62
N PHE A 173 20.21 23.66 -45.83
CA PHE A 173 19.34 22.77 -45.03
C PHE A 173 18.96 23.31 -43.63
N GLY A 174 19.47 24.50 -43.26
CA GLY A 174 19.31 25.08 -41.92
C GLY A 174 17.90 25.54 -41.54
N ARG A 175 16.94 25.60 -42.49
CA ARG A 175 15.56 26.04 -42.21
C ARG A 175 14.57 24.91 -41.93
N ILE A 176 14.82 23.70 -42.42
CA ILE A 176 13.86 22.58 -42.31
C ILE A 176 13.91 21.90 -40.93
N ILE A 177 15.04 21.94 -40.24
CA ILE A 177 15.18 21.34 -38.89
C ILE A 177 14.38 22.14 -37.84
N LEU A 178 14.19 23.45 -38.06
CA LEU A 178 13.47 24.32 -37.12
C LEU A 178 11.96 24.04 -37.07
N ASP A 179 11.38 23.48 -38.14
CA ASP A 179 9.96 23.10 -38.20
C ASP A 179 9.69 21.65 -37.75
N LEU A 180 10.73 20.82 -37.56
CA LEU A 180 10.58 19.46 -37.03
C LEU A 180 10.52 19.43 -35.48
N VAL A 181 10.66 20.59 -34.84
CA VAL A 181 10.60 20.83 -33.38
C VAL A 181 9.14 21.04 -32.94
N ASP A 182 8.21 20.34 -33.57
CA ASP A 182 6.82 20.28 -33.13
C ASP A 182 6.75 19.41 -31.86
N GLY A 183 6.20 19.96 -30.77
CA GLY A 183 6.39 19.57 -29.37
C GLY A 183 6.09 18.12 -28.94
N LYS A 184 5.79 17.22 -29.87
CA LYS A 184 5.55 15.79 -29.64
C LYS A 184 6.84 15.01 -29.34
N TRP A 185 8.00 15.42 -29.89
CA TRP A 185 9.28 14.76 -29.60
C TRP A 185 9.89 15.16 -28.25
N LEU A 186 9.43 16.24 -27.61
CA LEU A 186 9.83 16.58 -26.24
C LEU A 186 9.44 15.47 -25.25
N LEU A 187 8.28 14.86 -25.41
CA LEU A 187 7.87 13.71 -24.58
C LEU A 187 8.79 12.49 -24.76
N VAL A 188 9.31 12.28 -25.96
CA VAL A 188 10.26 11.18 -26.25
C VAL A 188 11.67 11.51 -25.74
N ALA A 189 12.10 12.76 -25.88
CA ALA A 189 13.42 13.23 -25.44
C ALA A 189 13.53 13.41 -23.91
N PHE A 190 12.42 13.69 -23.20
CA PHE A 190 12.38 13.83 -21.73
C PHE A 190 11.96 12.54 -20.98
N SER A 191 11.50 11.51 -21.69
CA SER A 191 11.27 10.17 -21.14
C SER A 191 12.48 9.59 -20.37
N PRO A 192 13.75 9.74 -20.83
CA PRO A 192 14.93 9.32 -20.07
C PRO A 192 15.12 10.11 -18.76
N VAL A 193 14.73 11.39 -18.73
CA VAL A 193 14.87 12.25 -17.53
C VAL A 193 13.88 11.82 -16.44
N LEU A 194 12.65 11.44 -16.82
CA LEU A 194 11.66 10.87 -15.89
C LEU A 194 12.14 9.56 -15.25
N LEU A 195 12.98 8.79 -15.96
CA LEU A 195 13.61 7.56 -15.47
C LEU A 195 14.73 7.85 -14.46
N LEU A 196 15.49 8.94 -14.62
CA LEU A 196 16.50 9.41 -13.65
C LEU A 196 15.88 10.06 -12.39
N LEU A 197 14.65 10.60 -12.49
CA LEU A 197 13.99 11.27 -11.36
C LEU A 197 13.56 10.30 -10.24
N ARG A 198 13.17 9.07 -10.56
CA ARG A 198 12.76 8.07 -9.55
C ARG A 198 13.86 7.72 -8.53
N PRO A 199 15.08 7.35 -8.93
CA PRO A 199 16.15 7.06 -7.97
C PRO A 199 16.56 8.31 -7.16
N LEU A 200 16.48 9.50 -7.76
CA LEU A 200 16.75 10.76 -7.06
C LEU A 200 15.69 11.04 -5.98
N ARG A 201 14.40 10.85 -6.28
CA ARG A 201 13.32 10.99 -5.29
C ARG A 201 13.45 9.98 -4.16
N ALA A 202 13.78 8.72 -4.46
CA ALA A 202 14.02 7.72 -3.43
C ALA A 202 15.22 8.07 -2.53
N LYS A 203 16.32 8.59 -3.09
CA LYS A 203 17.48 9.08 -2.32
C LYS A 203 17.08 10.28 -1.45
N PHE A 204 16.33 11.22 -1.99
CA PHE A 204 15.83 12.38 -1.25
C PHE A 204 14.91 11.97 -0.11
N HIS A 205 13.99 11.02 -0.32
CA HIS A 205 13.15 10.46 0.74
C HIS A 205 13.98 9.78 1.83
N ARG A 206 14.97 8.95 1.46
CA ARG A 206 15.88 8.34 2.45
C ARG A 206 16.61 9.39 3.27
N TYR A 207 17.02 10.50 2.63
CA TYR A 207 17.63 11.61 3.32
C TYR A 207 16.65 12.31 4.28
N GLN A 208 15.39 12.53 3.85
CA GLN A 208 14.33 13.06 4.72
C GLN A 208 14.10 12.15 5.93
N VAL A 209 14.03 10.84 5.73
CA VAL A 209 13.88 9.85 6.80
C VAL A 209 15.07 9.87 7.76
N LYS A 210 16.30 9.90 7.23
CA LYS A 210 17.51 10.03 8.05
C LYS A 210 17.56 11.32 8.87
N ARG A 211 16.95 12.39 8.37
CA ARG A 211 16.81 13.67 9.08
C ARG A 211 15.56 13.74 9.96
N GLY A 212 14.76 12.67 10.02
CA GLY A 212 13.49 12.63 10.77
C GLY A 212 12.41 13.55 10.23
N LEU A 213 12.52 14.03 8.98
CA LEU A 213 11.48 14.83 8.31
C LEU A 213 10.30 13.98 7.84
N ALA A 214 10.54 12.69 7.66
CA ALA A 214 9.56 11.70 7.27
C ALA A 214 9.82 10.40 8.03
N LEU A 215 8.80 9.58 8.22
CA LEU A 215 8.89 8.28 8.85
C LEU A 215 8.15 7.26 7.98
N GLY A 216 8.82 6.19 7.57
CA GLY A 216 8.25 5.13 6.72
C GLY A 216 8.82 5.08 5.29
N PRO A 217 8.44 4.05 4.50
CA PRO A 217 8.92 3.85 3.14
C PRO A 217 8.37 4.87 2.12
N TYR A 218 9.14 5.14 1.05
CA TYR A 218 8.78 6.12 0.01
C TYR A 218 7.50 5.78 -0.76
N THR A 219 7.27 4.50 -1.07
CA THR A 219 6.12 4.04 -1.87
C THR A 219 4.97 3.50 -1.01
N GLY A 220 5.10 3.56 0.31
CA GLY A 220 4.11 3.00 1.23
C GLY A 220 3.52 4.06 2.14
N LEU A 221 2.93 3.54 3.21
CA LEU A 221 2.44 4.35 4.32
C LEU A 221 3.61 5.08 4.99
N HIS A 222 3.51 6.39 5.11
CA HIS A 222 4.53 7.19 5.76
C HIS A 222 3.92 8.39 6.48
N LEU A 223 4.62 8.87 7.50
CA LEU A 223 4.29 10.03 8.31
C LEU A 223 5.19 11.19 7.92
N ILE A 224 4.61 12.38 7.80
CA ILE A 224 5.35 13.64 7.64
C ILE A 224 4.72 14.72 8.50
N LEU A 225 5.52 15.72 8.88
CA LEU A 225 4.96 16.97 9.38
C LEU A 225 4.61 17.87 8.19
N GLY A 226 3.32 18.10 7.97
CA GLY A 226 2.80 19.03 6.99
C GLY A 226 2.83 20.47 7.47
N ALA A 227 2.15 21.35 6.72
CA ALA A 227 2.01 22.75 7.10
C ALA A 227 1.22 22.92 8.43
N ALA A 228 1.47 24.02 9.13
CA ALA A 228 0.76 24.38 10.37
C ALA A 228 0.81 23.32 11.48
N ASN A 229 1.96 22.66 11.65
CA ASN A 229 2.20 21.64 12.68
C ASN A 229 1.19 20.49 12.66
N LYS A 230 0.84 20.02 11.46
CA LYS A 230 -0.07 18.90 11.28
C LYS A 230 0.69 17.64 10.89
N LEU A 231 0.62 16.61 11.72
CA LEU A 231 1.12 15.28 11.42
C LEU A 231 0.20 14.62 10.39
N GLN A 232 0.75 14.24 9.24
CA GLN A 232 0.00 13.66 8.12
C GLN A 232 0.41 12.21 7.92
N VAL A 233 -0.59 11.32 7.87
CA VAL A 233 -0.46 9.94 7.40
C VAL A 233 -0.69 9.95 5.89
N ARG A 234 0.30 9.51 5.12
CA ARG A 234 0.25 9.53 3.64
C ARG A 234 0.48 8.15 3.05
N THR A 235 -0.11 7.90 1.89
CA THR A 235 0.29 6.80 1.00
C THR A 235 0.45 7.35 -0.40
N GLY A 236 1.67 7.25 -0.95
CA GLY A 236 2.03 7.96 -2.17
C GLY A 236 1.82 9.47 -1.98
N ASN A 237 1.04 10.09 -2.85
CA ASN A 237 0.75 11.53 -2.76
C ASN A 237 -0.51 11.86 -1.93
N ALA A 238 -1.35 10.87 -1.62
CA ALA A 238 -2.61 11.09 -0.92
C ALA A 238 -2.39 11.24 0.60
N VAL A 239 -3.07 12.20 1.22
CA VAL A 239 -3.20 12.30 2.67
C VAL A 239 -4.40 11.46 3.09
N ILE A 240 -4.17 10.52 4.01
CA ILE A 240 -5.17 9.58 4.52
C ILE A 240 -5.76 10.10 5.83
N ALA A 241 -4.90 10.63 6.70
CA ALA A 241 -5.30 11.20 7.97
C ALA A 241 -4.38 12.37 8.34
N GLU A 242 -4.91 13.30 9.12
CA GLU A 242 -4.20 14.50 9.54
C GLU A 242 -4.53 14.82 11.01
N PHE A 243 -3.50 15.06 11.81
CA PHE A 243 -3.60 15.36 13.24
C PHE A 243 -2.84 16.63 13.54
N ARG A 244 -3.46 17.59 14.22
CA ARG A 244 -2.71 18.72 14.78
C ARG A 244 -1.79 18.20 15.87
N LEU A 245 -0.55 18.68 15.90
CA LEU A 245 0.34 18.45 17.04
C LEU A 245 -0.08 19.34 18.21
N GLY A 246 0.04 18.80 19.43
CA GLY A 246 -0.13 19.58 20.64
C GLY A 246 -0.63 18.77 21.83
N GLU A 247 -0.87 19.46 22.93
CA GLU A 247 -1.25 18.88 24.22
C GLU A 247 -2.75 18.78 24.44
N LEU A 248 -3.56 19.39 23.56
CA LEU A 248 -5.01 19.39 23.72
C LEU A 248 -5.60 18.01 23.37
N HIS A 249 -6.77 17.72 23.93
CA HIS A 249 -7.45 16.46 23.68
C HIS A 249 -7.70 16.25 22.17
N GLY A 250 -7.39 15.04 21.67
CA GLY A 250 -7.54 14.69 20.27
C GLY A 250 -6.42 15.20 19.33
N GLN A 251 -5.40 15.88 19.87
CA GLN A 251 -4.19 16.25 19.13
C GLN A 251 -3.11 15.18 19.29
N ALA A 252 -2.28 15.01 18.27
CA ALA A 252 -1.16 14.08 18.32
C ALA A 252 -0.08 14.64 19.25
N PHE A 253 0.22 13.88 20.30
CA PHE A 253 1.19 14.24 21.33
C PHE A 253 2.29 13.19 21.47
N SER A 254 1.94 11.91 21.32
CA SER A 254 2.90 10.83 21.46
C SER A 254 2.76 9.76 20.38
N LEU A 255 3.84 9.03 20.17
CA LEU A 255 3.93 7.84 19.35
C LEU A 255 4.16 6.63 20.23
N LEU A 256 3.43 5.55 19.99
CA LEU A 256 3.69 4.23 20.57
C LEU A 256 4.12 3.28 19.47
N LEU A 257 5.40 2.89 19.51
CA LEU A 257 5.92 1.81 18.70
C LEU A 257 5.75 0.51 19.49
N TYR A 258 4.86 -0.37 19.04
CA TYR A 258 4.60 -1.61 19.75
C TYR A 258 5.15 -2.82 18.99
N ARG A 259 5.45 -3.87 19.75
CA ARG A 259 5.66 -5.23 19.25
C ARG A 259 4.74 -6.19 20.01
N HIS A 260 3.98 -6.97 19.27
CA HIS A 260 3.13 -8.04 19.80
C HIS A 260 3.49 -9.32 19.05
N GLU A 261 4.20 -10.24 19.70
CA GLU A 261 4.76 -11.44 19.05
C GLU A 261 5.58 -11.13 17.78
N ASN A 262 5.10 -11.55 16.61
CA ASN A 262 5.67 -11.27 15.29
C ASN A 262 5.09 -10.01 14.61
N LEU A 263 4.12 -9.35 15.25
CA LEU A 263 3.50 -8.12 14.77
C LEU A 263 4.22 -6.91 15.33
N THR A 264 4.24 -5.87 14.50
CA THR A 264 4.70 -4.53 14.88
C THR A 264 3.72 -3.52 14.33
N GLY A 265 3.70 -2.34 14.93
CA GLY A 265 2.89 -1.24 14.45
C GLY A 265 3.19 0.03 15.21
N LEU A 266 2.60 1.11 14.71
CA LEU A 266 2.73 2.43 15.28
C LEU A 266 1.34 2.96 15.62
N LEU A 267 1.20 3.49 16.82
CA LEU A 267 0.00 4.18 17.29
C LEU A 267 0.33 5.66 17.48
N ILE A 268 -0.51 6.52 16.92
CA ILE A 268 -0.52 7.95 17.23
C ILE A 268 -1.48 8.15 18.40
N ARG A 269 -1.03 8.81 19.46
CA ARG A 269 -1.81 9.01 20.68
C ARG A 269 -1.86 10.47 21.09
N ASP A 270 -2.90 10.82 21.83
CA ASP A 270 -2.96 12.11 22.51
C ASP A 270 -2.18 12.11 23.84
N ARG A 271 -2.24 13.23 24.58
CA ARG A 271 -1.57 13.38 25.87
C ARG A 271 -2.12 12.44 26.96
N TYR A 272 -3.36 11.98 26.81
CA TYR A 272 -4.05 11.11 27.77
C TYR A 272 -3.94 9.64 27.38
N ASP A 273 -2.95 9.30 26.55
CA ASP A 273 -2.68 7.94 26.08
C ASP A 273 -3.81 7.33 25.24
N ARG A 274 -4.71 8.16 24.68
CA ARG A 274 -5.81 7.65 23.84
C ARG A 274 -5.31 7.39 22.42
N PRO A 275 -5.55 6.19 21.85
CA PRO A 275 -5.14 5.88 20.48
C PRO A 275 -5.99 6.65 19.46
N LEU A 276 -5.35 7.61 18.79
CA LEU A 276 -5.95 8.40 17.72
C LEU A 276 -5.93 7.65 16.40
N HIS A 277 -4.81 6.99 16.09
CA HIS A 277 -4.65 6.31 14.80
C HIS A 277 -3.71 5.11 14.88
N HIS A 278 -4.14 3.97 14.32
CA HIS A 278 -3.36 2.74 14.25
C HIS A 278 -2.78 2.49 12.85
N LEU A 279 -1.48 2.25 12.82
CA LEU A 279 -0.70 2.00 11.61
C LEU A 279 0.03 0.65 11.75
N PRO A 280 -0.64 -0.48 11.46
CA PRO A 280 -0.02 -1.79 11.54
C PRO A 280 1.10 -1.95 10.52
N GLY A 281 2.11 -2.73 10.85
CA GLY A 281 3.24 -3.04 9.97
C GLY A 281 4.59 -2.59 10.54
N PRO A 282 5.68 -2.88 9.82
CA PRO A 282 7.03 -2.63 10.32
C PRO A 282 7.39 -1.15 10.27
N TRP A 283 7.83 -0.63 11.42
CA TRP A 283 8.40 0.71 11.56
C TRP A 283 9.81 0.59 12.15
N SER A 284 10.77 1.31 11.58
CA SER A 284 12.15 1.29 12.08
C SER A 284 12.25 2.06 13.40
N PRO A 285 12.67 1.43 14.52
CA PRO A 285 12.76 2.11 15.82
C PRO A 285 13.63 3.36 15.77
N HIS A 286 14.80 3.27 15.12
CA HIS A 286 15.72 4.40 14.93
C HIS A 286 15.07 5.56 14.17
N HIS A 287 14.32 5.29 13.10
CA HIS A 287 13.62 6.35 12.36
C HIS A 287 12.47 6.94 13.16
N VAL A 288 11.75 6.13 13.94
CA VAL A 288 10.67 6.61 14.82
C VAL A 288 11.23 7.54 15.89
N GLU A 289 12.32 7.15 16.55
CA GLU A 289 13.01 7.97 17.56
C GLU A 289 13.49 9.31 16.97
N HIS A 290 14.17 9.28 15.83
CA HIS A 290 14.65 10.50 15.20
C HIS A 290 13.50 11.42 14.74
N PHE A 291 12.40 10.84 14.27
CA PHE A 291 11.19 11.59 13.89
C PHE A 291 10.53 12.21 15.12
N ALA A 292 10.33 11.43 16.19
CA ALA A 292 9.69 11.88 17.42
C ALA A 292 10.48 13.02 18.07
N ARG A 293 11.80 12.85 18.24
CA ARG A 293 12.69 13.87 18.81
C ARG A 293 12.70 15.16 17.99
N ARG A 294 12.63 15.07 16.66
CA ARG A 294 12.63 16.24 15.78
C ARG A 294 11.34 17.06 15.92
N HIS A 295 10.23 16.39 16.18
CA HIS A 295 8.90 16.99 16.17
C HIS A 295 8.28 17.15 17.56
N ASP A 296 9.11 17.03 18.61
CA ASP A 296 8.72 17.15 20.01
C ASP A 296 7.53 16.23 20.39
N LEU A 297 7.54 15.02 19.84
CA LEU A 297 6.58 13.97 20.18
C LEU A 297 7.18 13.08 21.26
N ALA A 298 6.41 12.79 22.30
CA ALA A 298 6.79 11.75 23.24
C ALA A 298 6.82 10.39 22.52
N LEU A 299 7.82 9.56 22.81
CA LEU A 299 7.94 8.23 22.22
C LEU A 299 7.93 7.17 23.31
N ALA A 300 7.05 6.19 23.15
CA ALA A 300 7.02 4.97 23.94
C ALA A 300 7.30 3.78 23.03
N ILE A 301 8.17 2.88 23.47
CA ILE A 301 8.50 1.65 22.74
C ILE A 301 8.21 0.48 23.67
N HIS A 302 7.19 -0.33 23.35
CA HIS A 302 6.72 -1.39 24.24
C HIS A 302 6.61 -2.73 23.51
N GLN A 303 6.95 -3.78 24.23
CA GLN A 303 6.44 -5.11 23.92
C GLN A 303 5.14 -5.28 24.69
N ILE A 304 4.05 -5.54 23.97
CA ILE A 304 2.69 -5.60 24.53
C ILE A 304 2.15 -7.02 24.43
N ASP A 305 1.37 -7.41 25.44
CA ASP A 305 0.68 -8.69 25.44
C ASP A 305 -0.58 -8.67 24.55
N ARG A 306 -1.27 -9.81 24.48
CA ARG A 306 -2.46 -9.98 23.63
C ARG A 306 -3.64 -9.15 24.10
N ASP A 307 -3.84 -9.04 25.40
CA ASP A 307 -4.98 -8.32 25.99
C ASP A 307 -4.80 -6.81 25.81
N GLU A 308 -3.59 -6.30 26.02
CA GLU A 308 -3.21 -4.92 25.76
C GLU A 308 -3.34 -4.59 24.28
N TYR A 309 -2.81 -5.45 23.38
CA TYR A 309 -2.94 -5.26 21.93
C TYR A 309 -4.40 -5.24 21.46
N THR A 310 -5.22 -6.17 21.93
CA THR A 310 -6.65 -6.24 21.60
C THR A 310 -7.38 -5.01 22.13
N THR A 311 -7.04 -4.54 23.33
CA THR A 311 -7.60 -3.32 23.91
C THR A 311 -7.22 -2.08 23.10
N LEU A 312 -5.96 -1.96 22.69
CA LEU A 312 -5.46 -0.84 21.90
C LEU A 312 -6.13 -0.77 20.52
N THR A 313 -6.23 -1.91 19.83
CA THR A 313 -6.87 -1.96 18.50
C THR A 313 -8.36 -1.65 18.58
N LYS A 314 -9.09 -2.19 19.57
CA LYS A 314 -10.52 -1.91 19.77
C LYS A 314 -10.83 -0.47 20.19
N ARG A 315 -9.95 0.18 20.97
CA ARG A 315 -10.13 1.58 21.41
C ARG A 315 -9.68 2.62 20.40
N THR A 316 -8.95 2.19 19.36
CA THR A 316 -8.40 3.09 18.35
C THR A 316 -9.52 3.84 17.64
N ARG A 317 -9.34 5.16 17.50
CA ARG A 317 -10.32 5.98 16.80
C ARG A 317 -10.31 5.72 15.30
N GLU A 318 -9.16 5.54 14.66
CA GLU A 318 -9.05 5.35 13.21
C GLU A 318 -7.86 4.44 12.86
N ALA A 319 -7.90 3.75 11.72
CA ALA A 319 -6.78 2.89 11.34
C ALA A 319 -6.48 2.92 9.84
N THR A 320 -5.25 2.57 9.48
CA THR A 320 -4.84 2.37 8.08
C THR A 320 -4.31 0.95 7.89
N PRO A 321 -5.18 -0.01 7.55
CA PRO A 321 -4.80 -1.43 7.43
C PRO A 321 -3.81 -1.70 6.30
#